data_AF-A0A6G0R865-F1
#
_entry.id   AF-A0A6G0R865-F1
#
_cell.length_a   1.000
_cell.length_b   1.000
_cell.length_c   1.000
_cell.angle_alpha   90.00
_cell.angle_beta   90.00
_cell.angle_gamma   90.00
#
_symmetry.space_group_name_H-M   'P 1'
#
loop_
_entity.id
_entity.type
_entity.pdbx_description
1 polymer ?
#
loop_
_entity_poly.entity_id
_entity_poly.type
_entity_poly.pdbx_seq_one_letter_code
_entity_poly.pdbx_strand_id
1 'polypeptide(L)' 'MHSDYSKSKGGYTGSPTSAVAIEGVTISGLKGSATNLYDIVANPKTVSDWSFSGIEVSASSTGKMVGQPNSIDV' A
#
# COMPACT_ATOMS: atom_id res chain seq x y z
N MET A 1 -2.44 1.23 2.01
CA MET A 1 -1.92 0.48 3.17
C MET A 1 -0.85 1.30 3.87
N HIS A 2 -0.93 1.39 5.19
CA HIS A 2 0.05 2.13 6.00
C HIS A 2 0.57 1.26 7.14
N SER A 3 1.90 1.13 7.24
CA SER A 3 2.59 0.49 8.36
C SER A 3 3.41 1.49 9.19
N ASP A 4 3.08 2.78 9.08
CA ASP A 4 3.76 3.92 9.71
C ASP A 4 2.89 4.61 10.78
N TYR A 5 1.75 4.02 11.15
CA TYR A 5 0.92 4.54 12.24
C TYR A 5 1.60 4.35 13.58
N SER A 6 1.67 5.42 14.36
CA SER A 6 2.18 5.39 15.72
C SER A 6 1.12 5.86 16.70
N LYS A 7 0.69 4.94 17.59
CA LYS A 7 -0.24 5.27 18.68
C LYS A 7 0.35 6.31 19.64
N SER A 8 1.65 6.24 19.91
CA SER A 8 2.32 7.21 20.81
C SER A 8 2.47 8.60 20.20
N LYS A 9 2.53 8.71 18.87
CA LYS A 9 2.50 10.00 18.15
C LYS A 9 1.10 10.44 17.73
N GLY A 10 0.09 9.57 17.90
CA GLY A 10 -1.30 9.85 17.56
C GLY A 10 -1.60 9.89 16.06
N GLY A 11 -0.77 9.30 15.19
CA GLY A 11 -0.96 9.42 13.75
C GLY A 11 0.09 8.72 12.89
N TYR A 12 -0.06 8.90 11.57
CA TYR A 12 0.89 8.41 10.57
C TYR A 12 2.17 9.25 10.59
N THR A 13 3.30 8.56 10.60
CA THR A 13 4.62 9.20 10.77
C THR A 13 5.35 9.45 9.46
N GLY A 14 4.84 8.92 8.35
CA GLY A 14 5.52 8.87 7.06
C GLY A 14 6.70 7.89 7.01
N SER A 15 7.08 7.29 8.15
CA SER A 15 8.25 6.43 8.32
C SER A 15 7.81 5.01 8.71
N PRO A 16 7.65 4.10 7.74
CA PRO A 16 7.16 2.76 8.01
C PRO A 16 8.26 1.88 8.61
N THR A 17 8.36 1.86 9.94
CA THR A 17 9.35 1.07 10.70
C THR A 17 8.76 -0.17 11.38
N SER A 18 7.46 -0.43 11.18
CA SER A 18 6.80 -1.62 11.71
C SER A 18 7.56 -2.91 11.33
N ALA A 19 7.69 -3.83 12.29
CA ALA A 19 8.26 -5.16 12.09
C ALA A 19 7.19 -6.23 11.79
N VAL A 20 5.92 -5.83 11.68
CA VAL A 20 4.80 -6.73 11.40
C VAL A 20 4.91 -7.22 9.95
N ALA A 21 4.91 -8.54 9.77
CA ALA A 21 4.85 -9.19 8.47
C ALA A 21 3.48 -8.97 7.81
N ILE A 22 3.48 -8.56 6.55
CA ILE A 22 2.28 -8.32 5.73
C ILE A 22 2.46 -9.07 4.42
N GLU A 23 2.00 -10.31 4.42
CA GLU A 23 2.28 -11.30 3.37
C GLU A 23 0.98 -11.76 2.71
N GLY A 24 1.03 -12.19 1.45
CA GLY A 24 -0.10 -12.86 0.79
C GLY A 24 -1.31 -11.97 0.49
N VAL A 25 -1.11 -10.66 0.34
CA VAL A 25 -2.21 -9.71 0.10
C VAL A 25 -2.70 -9.83 -1.35
N THR A 26 -3.99 -10.14 -1.52
CA THR A 26 -4.64 -10.18 -2.84
C THR A 26 -5.68 -9.08 -2.96
N ILE A 27 -5.57 -8.25 -4.01
CA ILE A 27 -6.57 -7.26 -4.39
C ILE A 27 -7.00 -7.55 -5.82
N SER A 28 -8.30 -7.74 -6.03
CA SER A 28 -8.83 -8.09 -7.35
C SER A 28 -10.16 -7.39 -7.66
N GLY A 29 -10.32 -6.95 -8.90
CA GLY A 29 -11.62 -6.51 -9.43
C GLY A 29 -12.11 -5.16 -8.89
N LEU A 30 -11.20 -4.29 -8.44
CA LEU A 30 -11.58 -2.96 -7.99
C LEU A 30 -11.96 -2.08 -9.19
N LYS A 31 -13.16 -1.48 -9.13
CA LYS A 31 -13.67 -0.55 -10.14
C LYS A 31 -14.21 0.71 -9.48
N GLY A 32 -14.19 1.84 -10.20
CA GLY A 32 -14.79 3.09 -9.74
C GLY A 32 -13.88 4.29 -9.97
N SER A 33 -13.98 5.31 -9.12
CA SER A 33 -13.12 6.48 -9.17
C SER A 33 -12.54 6.82 -7.79
N ALA A 34 -11.34 7.40 -7.81
CA ALA A 34 -10.63 7.83 -6.61
C ALA A 34 -9.80 9.09 -6.90
N THR A 35 -9.36 9.79 -5.85
CA THR A 35 -8.33 10.83 -6.03
C THR A 35 -6.97 10.19 -6.29
N ASN A 36 -6.57 9.26 -5.43
CA ASN A 36 -5.32 8.50 -5.56
C ASN A 36 -5.63 7.04 -5.89
N LEU A 37 -4.96 6.49 -6.90
CA LEU A 37 -5.08 5.07 -7.26
C LEU A 37 -4.55 4.16 -6.16
N TYR A 38 -3.40 4.52 -5.59
CA TYR A 38 -2.76 3.82 -4.50
C TYR A 38 -2.33 4.78 -3.38
N ASP A 39 -2.21 4.24 -2.17
CA ASP A 39 -1.58 4.93 -1.05
C ASP A 39 -0.92 3.89 -0.16
N ILE A 40 0.32 3.54 -0.49
CA ILE A 40 1.13 2.53 0.16
C ILE A 40 2.34 3.20 0.82
N VAL A 41 2.43 3.03 2.14
CA VAL A 41 3.58 3.41 2.97
C VAL A 41 3.87 2.25 3.91
N ALA A 42 4.70 1.33 3.45
CA ALA A 42 5.03 0.08 4.12
C ALA A 42 6.54 -0.11 4.31
N ASN A 43 6.93 -0.96 5.26
CA ASN A 43 8.32 -1.34 5.45
C ASN A 43 8.67 -2.41 4.40
N PRO A 44 9.56 -2.15 3.43
CA PRO A 44 9.88 -3.12 2.37
C PRO A 44 10.47 -4.43 2.89
N LYS A 45 10.98 -4.45 4.14
CA LYS A 45 11.57 -5.64 4.76
C LYS A 45 10.53 -6.62 5.30
N THR A 46 9.26 -6.24 5.36
CA THR A 46 8.21 -7.03 6.02
C THR A 46 7.02 -7.28 5.11
N VAL A 47 7.17 -7.05 3.80
CA VAL A 47 6.13 -7.31 2.82
C VAL A 47 6.61 -8.35 1.81
N SER A 48 5.71 -9.24 1.41
CA SER A 48 5.96 -10.24 0.37
C SER A 48 4.65 -10.73 -0.22
N ASP A 49 4.73 -11.32 -1.41
CA ASP A 49 3.63 -12.09 -2.02
C ASP A 49 2.32 -11.31 -2.19
N TRP A 50 2.41 -10.05 -2.63
CA TRP A 50 1.23 -9.28 -3.00
C TRP A 50 0.87 -9.50 -4.47
N SER A 51 -0.43 -9.54 -4.75
CA SER A 51 -0.99 -9.70 -6.09
C SER A 51 -2.16 -8.75 -6.32
N PHE A 52 -2.00 -7.80 -7.25
CA PHE A 52 -3.06 -6.88 -7.67
C PHE A 52 -3.51 -7.22 -9.09
N SER A 53 -4.81 -7.31 -9.32
CA SER A 53 -5.36 -7.71 -10.62
C SER A 53 -6.72 -7.06 -10.91
N GLY A 54 -7.02 -6.81 -12.17
CA GLY A 54 -8.31 -6.23 -12.59
C GLY A 54 -8.63 -4.91 -11.88
N ILE A 55 -7.63 -4.03 -11.75
CA ILE A 55 -7.80 -2.69 -11.16
C ILE A 55 -8.23 -1.74 -12.28
N GLU A 56 -9.51 -1.41 -12.32
CA GLU A 56 -10.15 -0.50 -13.28
C GLU A 56 -10.68 0.74 -12.54
N VAL A 57 -9.78 1.44 -11.85
CA VAL A 57 -10.11 2.65 -11.08
C VAL A 57 -9.64 3.88 -11.85
N SER A 58 -10.57 4.78 -12.15
CA SER A 58 -10.26 6.10 -12.70
C SER A 58 -9.76 7.02 -11.58
N ALA A 59 -8.45 7.26 -11.54
CA ALA A 59 -7.84 8.14 -10.55
C ALA A 59 -7.27 9.42 -11.16
N SER A 60 -7.26 10.51 -10.39
CA SER A 60 -6.59 11.76 -10.81
C SER A 60 -5.09 11.78 -10.48
N SER A 61 -4.62 10.84 -9.67
CA SER A 61 -3.22 10.67 -9.26
C SER A 61 -2.93 9.20 -8.94
N THR A 62 -1.69 8.75 -9.12
CA THR A 62 -1.26 7.41 -8.66
C THR A 62 -1.17 7.35 -7.13
N GLY A 63 -0.88 8.47 -6.46
CA GLY A 63 -0.63 8.54 -5.01
C GLY A 63 0.75 8.00 -4.61
N LYS A 64 0.89 7.53 -3.36
CA LYS A 64 2.19 7.11 -2.79
C LYS A 64 2.38 5.61 -2.90
N MET A 65 3.58 5.19 -3.29
CA MET A 65 3.95 3.78 -3.45
C MET A 65 5.34 3.55 -2.85
N VAL A 66 5.40 3.38 -1.53
CA VAL A 66 6.64 3.14 -0.79
C VAL A 66 6.58 1.81 -0.07
N GLY A 67 7.52 0.93 -0.41
CA GLY A 67 7.78 -0.30 0.31
C GLY A 67 6.84 -1.44 0.00
N GLN A 68 6.08 -1.38 -1.10
CA GLN A 68 5.41 -2.53 -1.72
C GLN A 68 6.44 -3.58 -2.21
N PRO A 69 6.03 -4.86 -2.35
CA PRO A 69 6.86 -5.86 -3.01
C PRO A 69 7.07 -5.53 -4.49
N ASN A 70 8.21 -5.98 -5.04
CA ASN A 70 8.54 -5.80 -6.46
C ASN A 70 7.56 -6.49 -7.43
N SER A 71 6.74 -7.43 -6.94
CA SER A 71 5.69 -8.07 -7.74
C SER A 71 4.54 -7.13 -8.10
N ILE A 72 4.42 -6.01 -7.40
CA ILE A 72 3.44 -4.96 -7.69
C ILE A 72 4.11 -3.94 -8.60
N ASP A 73 3.98 -4.18 -9.90
CA ASP A 73 4.38 -3.25 -10.97
C ASP A 73 3.13 -2.53 -11.46
N VAL A 74 3.06 -1.22 -11.23
CA VAL A 74 1.88 -0.36 -11.43
C VAL A 74 2.25 1.01 -11.97
#